data_AF-A0A8T4EAG9-F1
#
_entry.id   AF-A0A8T4EAG9-F1
#
_cell.length_a   1.000
_cell.length_b   1.000
_cell.length_c   1.000
_cell.angle_alpha   90.00
_cell.angle_beta   90.00
_cell.angle_gamma   90.00
#
_symmetry.space_group_name_H-M   'P 1'
#
loop_
_entity.id
_entity.type
_entity.pdbx_description
1 polymer ?
#
loop_
_entity_poly.entity_id
_entity_poly.type
_entity_poly.pdbx_seq_one_letter_code
_entity_poly.pdbx_strand_id
1 'polypeptide(L)'
;MEIYEIAYLFLGLATFVAAGTIINYSRKRSAASPDPEIKKAFRPLYIFAIGLIIFGIGVVLTYFVLNGNISIWLADSNIALYNDYLNNYSIFYIFTLIELVFLTISATLILKQRALFVFMIVMILLAYILWFNAVITIGSSRVSNVAEYLINFGNILSMILLAANATLFSWIAYDTKRSTSLALGYAMIVQVLAVPRLFSIIPIEIILVISVFAMMGPAMISFAFLRPDQKISAELFGYGASFAGPLFLVISLVTTGVYTDIGIFVTGIMGAFAIMLAAGTAAYTFGRWRETKQLPTAMLMIIFASFAAGQMIGMFGNIGLFTTVTGVYFDLVASSFALIVFTAVAFLAAGYRTAASIPVIIYVPTILLMVQSYPDPVSVAFLNYWYLGGLVMLLFFLPVIMFSITWRRMKRAGTPGRSRPLGMAIGLLLYILIRFPLLLLEFPFLDPGYGLVVVSFLVFWLSITGRLERNKQ
;
A
#
# COMPACT_ATOMS: atom_id res chain seq x y z
N MET A 1 -1.27 22.31 -4.29
CA MET A 1 -0.46 21.15 -3.90
C MET A 1 -1.16 19.90 -4.41
N GLU A 2 -0.50 19.15 -5.27
CA GLU A 2 -1.07 17.97 -5.92
C GLU A 2 -0.90 16.70 -5.07
N ILE A 3 -1.69 15.66 -5.34
CA ILE A 3 -1.71 14.41 -4.56
C ILE A 3 -0.31 13.77 -4.48
N TYR A 4 0.44 13.77 -5.59
CA TYR A 4 1.78 13.17 -5.64
C TYR A 4 2.81 13.97 -4.79
N GLU A 5 2.59 15.27 -4.59
CA GLU A 5 3.48 16.11 -3.78
C GLU A 5 3.35 15.77 -2.30
N ILE A 6 2.13 15.53 -1.83
CA ILE A 6 1.87 15.03 -0.48
C ILE A 6 2.36 13.59 -0.34
N ALA A 7 2.25 12.78 -1.40
CA ALA A 7 2.78 11.42 -1.41
C ALA A 7 4.30 11.37 -1.13
N TYR A 8 5.06 12.40 -1.51
CA TYR A 8 6.48 12.50 -1.14
C TYR A 8 6.68 12.54 0.38
N LEU A 9 5.91 13.32 1.13
CA LEU A 9 6.03 13.34 2.60
C LEU A 9 5.90 11.93 3.18
N PHE A 10 4.85 11.20 2.78
CA PHE A 10 4.63 9.86 3.30
C PHE A 10 5.63 8.82 2.77
N LEU A 11 6.12 8.97 1.54
CA LEU A 11 7.21 8.16 1.00
C LEU A 11 8.48 8.33 1.85
N GLY A 12 8.84 9.57 2.19
CA GLY A 12 10.00 9.87 3.04
C GLY A 12 9.85 9.29 4.46
N LEU A 13 8.69 9.50 5.09
CA LEU A 13 8.37 8.94 6.41
C LEU A 13 8.40 7.41 6.41
N ALA A 14 7.79 6.76 5.41
CA ALA A 14 7.79 5.31 5.28
C ALA A 14 9.21 4.77 5.04
N THR A 15 10.03 5.52 4.29
CA THR A 15 11.44 5.17 4.06
C THR A 15 12.26 5.19 5.36
N PHE A 16 12.01 6.13 6.28
CA PHE A 16 12.64 6.11 7.60
C PHE A 16 12.29 4.85 8.40
N VAL A 17 11.02 4.43 8.37
CA VAL A 17 10.57 3.20 9.04
C VAL A 17 11.25 1.97 8.43
N ALA A 18 11.34 1.93 7.10
CA ALA A 18 12.04 0.86 6.38
C ALA A 18 13.53 0.78 6.76
N ALA A 19 14.23 1.93 6.76
CA ALA A 19 15.64 2.01 7.16
C ALA A 19 15.84 1.57 8.63
N GLY A 20 14.99 2.06 9.54
CA GLY A 20 15.02 1.65 10.95
C GLY A 20 14.82 0.14 11.13
N THR A 21 13.96 -0.46 10.31
CA THR A 21 13.72 -1.91 10.31
C THR A 21 14.94 -2.69 9.83
N ILE A 22 15.61 -2.25 8.75
CA ILE A 22 16.87 -2.85 8.28
C ILE A 22 17.96 -2.76 9.35
N ILE A 23 18.11 -1.60 9.99
CA ILE A 23 19.12 -1.37 11.05
C ILE A 23 18.84 -2.30 12.24
N ASN A 24 17.59 -2.36 12.71
CA ASN A 24 17.21 -3.21 13.85
C ASN A 24 17.45 -4.70 13.55
N TYR A 25 17.05 -5.15 12.36
CA TYR A 25 17.31 -6.51 11.90
C TYR A 25 18.82 -6.81 11.88
N SER A 26 19.60 -5.94 11.24
CA SER A 26 21.05 -6.09 11.10
C SER A 26 21.75 -6.09 12.45
N ARG A 27 21.30 -5.24 13.39
CA ARG A 27 21.84 -5.17 14.76
C ARG A 27 21.59 -6.46 15.53
N LYS A 28 20.35 -6.94 15.52
CA LYS A 28 19.96 -8.18 16.22
C LYS A 28 20.72 -9.39 15.68
N ARG A 29 20.77 -9.58 14.37
CA ARG A 29 21.48 -10.71 13.74
C ARG A 29 22.99 -10.62 13.91
N SER A 30 23.58 -9.42 13.79
CA SER A 30 25.01 -9.22 13.99
C SER A 30 25.44 -9.46 15.44
N ALA A 31 24.63 -9.03 16.42
CA ALA A 31 24.92 -9.26 17.84
C ALA A 31 24.80 -10.75 18.23
N ALA A 32 23.89 -11.49 17.61
CA ALA A 32 23.67 -12.91 17.87
C ALA A 32 24.77 -13.83 17.29
N SER A 33 25.60 -13.34 16.38
CA SER A 33 26.68 -14.13 15.78
C SER A 33 28.02 -13.81 16.44
N PRO A 34 28.78 -14.82 16.93
CA PRO A 34 30.13 -14.60 17.44
C PRO A 34 31.18 -14.41 16.34
N ASP A 35 30.88 -14.82 15.10
CA ASP A 35 31.81 -14.80 13.97
C ASP A 35 32.00 -13.39 13.38
N PRO A 36 33.23 -12.84 13.39
CA PRO A 36 33.55 -11.54 12.80
C PRO A 36 33.25 -11.43 11.29
N GLU A 37 33.31 -12.52 10.53
CA GLU A 37 33.03 -12.52 9.10
C GLU A 37 31.55 -12.37 8.81
N ILE A 38 30.71 -13.06 9.59
CA ILE A 38 29.25 -12.91 9.53
C ILE A 38 28.84 -11.49 9.92
N LYS A 39 29.50 -10.89 10.92
CA LYS A 39 29.26 -9.46 11.27
C LYS A 39 29.62 -8.52 10.13
N LYS A 40 30.71 -8.77 9.40
CA LYS A 40 31.10 -7.97 8.22
C LYS A 40 30.07 -8.06 7.10
N ALA A 41 29.38 -9.19 6.95
CA ALA A 41 28.33 -9.39 5.93
C ALA A 41 27.10 -8.46 6.11
N PHE A 42 26.88 -7.88 7.29
CA PHE A 42 25.79 -6.91 7.53
C PHE A 42 26.16 -5.46 7.20
N ARG A 43 27.44 -5.13 7.00
CA ARG A 43 27.89 -3.76 6.68
C ARG A 43 27.19 -3.15 5.45
N PRO A 44 26.98 -3.89 4.34
CA PRO A 44 26.27 -3.35 3.18
C PRO A 44 24.83 -2.93 3.51
N LEU A 45 24.15 -3.67 4.40
CA LEU A 45 22.77 -3.36 4.81
C LEU A 45 22.70 -2.08 5.66
N TYR A 46 23.68 -1.84 6.53
CA TYR A 46 23.76 -0.57 7.26
C TYR A 46 23.99 0.62 6.33
N ILE A 47 24.90 0.47 5.36
CA ILE A 47 25.20 1.52 4.38
C ILE A 47 23.97 1.78 3.50
N PHE A 48 23.27 0.73 3.08
CA PHE A 48 22.01 0.86 2.36
C PHE A 48 20.95 1.61 3.18
N ALA A 49 20.79 1.27 4.46
CA ALA A 49 19.85 1.95 5.35
C ALA A 49 20.21 3.44 5.56
N ILE A 50 21.50 3.79 5.60
CA ILE A 50 21.93 5.20 5.64
C ILE A 50 21.54 5.92 4.35
N GLY A 51 21.74 5.27 3.18
CA GLY A 51 21.26 5.80 1.90
C GLY A 51 19.76 6.10 1.92
N LEU A 52 18.95 5.15 2.41
CA LEU A 52 17.50 5.35 2.57
C LEU A 52 17.14 6.49 3.53
N ILE A 53 17.87 6.67 4.64
CA ILE A 53 17.66 7.80 5.56
C ILE A 53 17.93 9.12 4.83
N ILE A 54 19.03 9.19 4.08
CA ILE A 54 19.37 10.39 3.30
C ILE A 54 18.27 10.70 2.30
N PHE A 55 17.82 9.70 1.52
CA PHE A 55 16.69 9.86 0.62
C PHE A 55 15.44 10.35 1.35
N GLY A 56 15.08 9.69 2.46
CA GLY A 56 13.93 10.09 3.29
C GLY A 56 13.97 11.54 3.73
N ILE A 57 15.15 12.03 4.17
CA ILE A 57 15.35 13.45 4.51
C ILE A 57 15.13 14.34 3.29
N GLY A 58 15.75 14.00 2.16
CA GLY A 58 15.62 14.76 0.92
C GLY A 58 14.18 14.90 0.45
N VAL A 59 13.42 13.81 0.47
CA VAL A 59 12.01 13.79 0.07
C VAL A 59 11.14 14.62 1.03
N VAL A 60 11.34 14.50 2.34
CA VAL A 60 10.60 15.31 3.33
C VAL A 60 10.91 16.79 3.19
N LEU A 61 12.19 17.16 3.02
CA LEU A 61 12.58 18.54 2.79
C LEU A 61 12.02 19.09 1.47
N THR A 62 11.97 18.27 0.42
CA THR A 62 11.35 18.63 -0.86
C THR A 62 9.86 18.97 -0.68
N TYR A 63 9.12 18.20 0.13
CA TYR A 63 7.75 18.53 0.47
C TYR A 63 7.62 19.91 1.14
N PHE A 64 8.51 20.26 2.07
CA PHE A 64 8.51 21.59 2.69
C PHE A 64 8.83 22.71 1.71
N VAL A 65 9.66 22.47 0.70
CA VAL A 65 9.92 23.43 -0.39
C VAL A 65 8.70 23.61 -1.26
N LEU A 66 8.06 22.51 -1.70
CA LEU A 66 6.83 22.54 -2.50
C LEU A 66 5.68 23.26 -1.80
N ASN A 67 5.61 23.14 -0.47
CA ASN A 67 4.61 23.83 0.34
C ASN A 67 4.97 25.29 0.66
N GLY A 68 6.06 25.83 0.10
CA GLY A 68 6.50 27.22 0.31
C GLY A 68 7.04 27.53 1.71
N ASN A 69 7.25 26.51 2.56
CA ASN A 69 7.75 26.69 3.92
C ASN A 69 9.26 26.93 3.97
N ILE A 70 9.99 26.45 2.97
CA ILE A 70 11.46 26.58 2.85
C ILE A 70 11.78 27.04 1.43
N SER A 71 12.62 28.07 1.28
CA SER A 71 13.21 28.44 0.00
C SER A 71 14.67 28.03 -0.06
N ILE A 72 15.06 27.31 -1.11
CA ILE A 72 16.47 26.91 -1.35
C ILE A 72 17.23 28.07 -1.98
N TRP A 73 16.57 28.78 -2.89
CA TRP A 73 17.14 29.88 -3.65
C TRP A 73 16.66 31.22 -3.08
N LEU A 74 17.44 32.27 -3.29
CA LEU A 74 16.99 33.62 -2.97
C LEU A 74 15.78 33.96 -3.85
N ALA A 75 14.77 34.62 -3.28
CA ALA A 75 13.52 34.95 -3.98
C ALA A 75 13.74 35.72 -5.28
N ASP A 76 14.76 36.59 -5.30
CA ASP A 76 15.11 37.42 -6.47
C ASP A 76 16.09 36.73 -7.44
N SER A 77 16.45 35.47 -7.19
CA SER A 77 17.37 34.75 -8.07
C SER A 77 16.69 34.32 -9.37
N ASN A 78 17.46 34.30 -10.45
CA ASN A 78 16.96 33.84 -11.75
C ASN A 78 16.46 32.38 -11.70
N ILE A 79 16.95 31.56 -10.77
CA ILE A 79 16.50 30.18 -10.59
C ILE A 79 15.10 30.15 -9.98
N ALA A 80 14.87 30.92 -8.91
CA ALA A 80 13.57 31.00 -8.26
C ALA A 80 12.48 31.56 -9.18
N LEU A 81 12.84 32.52 -10.05
CA LEU A 81 11.89 33.23 -10.90
C LEU A 81 11.62 32.55 -12.25
N TYR A 82 12.60 31.83 -12.82
CA TYR A 82 12.53 31.35 -14.21
C TYR A 82 12.77 29.84 -14.36
N ASN A 83 12.98 29.10 -13.26
CA ASN A 83 13.16 27.64 -13.34
C ASN A 83 12.48 26.90 -12.18
N ASP A 84 11.19 26.61 -12.35
CA ASP A 84 10.36 25.90 -11.36
C ASP A 84 10.94 24.55 -10.95
N TYR A 85 11.55 23.81 -11.88
CA TYR A 85 12.12 22.50 -11.58
C TYR A 85 13.28 22.59 -10.59
N LEU A 86 14.27 23.45 -10.86
CA LEU A 86 15.40 23.64 -9.94
C LEU A 86 14.95 24.32 -8.65
N ASN A 87 13.96 25.20 -8.70
CA ASN A 87 13.43 25.81 -7.49
C ASN A 87 12.81 24.76 -6.55
N ASN A 88 11.99 23.87 -7.11
CA ASN A 88 11.17 22.94 -6.33
C ASN A 88 11.87 21.61 -6.02
N TYR A 89 12.74 21.11 -6.91
CA TYR A 89 13.28 19.75 -6.84
C TYR A 89 14.81 19.67 -6.70
N SER A 90 15.52 20.79 -6.50
CA SER A 90 16.99 20.75 -6.29
C SER A 90 17.38 19.92 -5.06
N ILE A 91 16.67 20.06 -3.93
CA ILE A 91 16.93 19.24 -2.74
C ILE A 91 16.70 17.75 -3.05
N PHE A 92 15.58 17.41 -3.69
CA PHE A 92 15.29 16.03 -4.08
C PHE A 92 16.45 15.42 -4.87
N TYR A 93 16.91 16.14 -5.90
CA TYR A 93 17.98 15.69 -6.78
C TYR A 93 19.32 15.50 -6.05
N ILE A 94 19.74 16.49 -5.25
CA ILE A 94 21.00 16.42 -4.49
C ILE A 94 20.98 15.23 -3.52
N PHE A 95 19.91 15.06 -2.75
CA PHE A 95 19.82 13.96 -1.79
C PHE A 95 19.73 12.60 -2.47
N THR A 96 19.12 12.52 -3.67
CA THR A 96 19.14 11.30 -4.50
C THR A 96 20.57 10.96 -4.96
N LEU A 97 21.36 11.96 -5.37
CA LEU A 97 22.78 11.74 -5.73
C LEU A 97 23.59 11.27 -4.51
N ILE A 98 23.37 11.86 -3.33
CA ILE A 98 24.04 11.43 -2.10
C ILE A 98 23.62 9.99 -1.74
N GLU A 99 22.33 9.67 -1.77
CA GLU A 99 21.82 8.30 -1.58
C GLU A 99 22.53 7.32 -2.52
N LEU A 100 22.63 7.65 -3.81
CA LEU A 100 23.27 6.82 -4.82
C LEU A 100 24.73 6.50 -4.49
N VAL A 101 25.46 7.38 -3.79
CA VAL A 101 26.82 7.07 -3.29
C VAL A 101 26.77 5.91 -2.29
N PHE A 102 25.86 5.96 -1.32
CA PHE A 102 25.69 4.89 -0.33
C PHE A 102 25.22 3.59 -0.97
N LEU A 103 24.25 3.65 -1.89
CA LEU A 103 23.76 2.48 -2.62
C LEU A 103 24.89 1.83 -3.44
N THR A 104 25.70 2.64 -4.13
CA THR A 104 26.86 2.20 -4.90
C THR A 104 27.91 1.52 -4.01
N ILE A 105 28.23 2.09 -2.84
CA ILE A 105 29.14 1.49 -1.86
C ILE A 105 28.58 0.14 -1.38
N SER A 106 27.30 0.10 -1.04
CA SER A 106 26.63 -1.12 -0.59
C SER A 106 26.68 -2.23 -1.65
N ALA A 107 26.29 -1.91 -2.89
CA ALA A 107 26.31 -2.82 -4.02
C ALA A 107 27.72 -3.36 -4.31
N THR A 108 28.73 -2.48 -4.24
CA THR A 108 30.15 -2.86 -4.42
C THR A 108 30.62 -3.83 -3.36
N LEU A 109 30.25 -3.60 -2.09
CA LEU A 109 30.62 -4.50 -1.01
C LEU A 109 29.97 -5.89 -1.16
N ILE A 110 28.78 -5.96 -1.75
CA ILE A 110 28.08 -7.21 -2.04
C ILE A 110 28.74 -7.95 -3.22
N LEU A 111 28.94 -7.27 -4.35
CA LEU A 111 29.50 -7.88 -5.57
C LEU A 111 31.02 -8.09 -5.53
N LYS A 112 31.73 -7.36 -4.65
CA LYS A 112 33.19 -7.31 -4.59
C LYS A 112 33.86 -6.87 -5.91
N GLN A 113 33.15 -6.17 -6.78
CA GLN A 113 33.66 -5.68 -8.06
C GLN A 113 34.08 -4.20 -7.98
N ARG A 114 35.38 -3.94 -8.01
CA ARG A 114 35.94 -2.57 -7.90
C ARG A 114 35.69 -1.70 -9.14
N ALA A 115 35.62 -2.29 -10.33
CA ALA A 115 35.39 -1.54 -11.56
C ALA A 115 33.99 -0.90 -11.58
N LEU A 116 32.97 -1.63 -11.11
CA LEU A 116 31.60 -1.15 -11.01
C LEU A 116 31.49 0.03 -10.04
N PHE A 117 32.21 -0.02 -8.91
CA PHE A 117 32.30 1.10 -7.98
C PHE A 117 32.82 2.38 -8.63
N VAL A 118 33.98 2.29 -9.30
CA VAL A 118 34.61 3.45 -9.94
C VAL A 118 33.69 4.03 -11.01
N PHE A 119 33.10 3.17 -11.84
CA PHE A 119 32.16 3.60 -12.88
C PHE A 119 30.96 4.34 -12.30
N MET A 120 30.28 3.77 -11.28
CA MET A 120 29.11 4.39 -10.69
C MET A 120 29.43 5.71 -9.97
N ILE A 121 30.57 5.79 -9.25
CA ILE A 121 31.00 7.05 -8.62
C ILE A 121 31.31 8.13 -9.67
N VAL A 122 31.99 7.78 -10.77
CA VAL A 122 32.25 8.73 -11.87
C VAL A 122 30.93 9.24 -12.46
N MET A 123 29.96 8.36 -12.67
CA MET A 123 28.64 8.72 -13.19
C MET A 123 27.87 9.63 -12.21
N ILE A 124 27.94 9.41 -10.90
CA ILE A 124 27.35 10.30 -9.89
C ILE A 124 28.02 11.68 -9.92
N LEU A 125 29.35 11.73 -10.02
CA LEU A 125 30.10 12.99 -10.11
C LEU A 125 29.75 13.75 -11.39
N LEU A 126 29.63 13.08 -12.52
CA LEU A 126 29.17 13.68 -13.78
C LEU A 126 27.75 14.24 -13.63
N ALA A 127 26.82 13.49 -13.04
CA ALA A 127 25.45 13.94 -12.80
C ALA A 127 25.40 15.18 -11.89
N TYR A 128 26.28 15.26 -10.89
CA TYR A 128 26.44 16.44 -10.04
C TYR A 128 27.00 17.65 -10.80
N ILE A 129 28.05 17.46 -11.60
CA ILE A 129 28.67 18.52 -12.40
C ILE A 129 27.68 19.10 -13.41
N LEU A 130 26.88 18.25 -14.07
CA LEU A 130 25.85 18.68 -15.02
C LEU A 130 24.79 19.55 -14.34
N TRP A 131 24.30 19.13 -13.17
CA TRP A 131 23.36 19.93 -12.38
C TRP A 131 23.97 21.27 -11.94
N PHE A 132 25.20 21.26 -11.43
CA PHE A 132 25.90 22.47 -11.00
C PHE A 132 26.11 23.46 -12.15
N ASN A 133 26.50 22.97 -13.33
CA ASN A 133 26.62 23.79 -14.54
C ASN A 133 25.26 24.35 -15.01
N ALA A 134 24.18 23.59 -14.86
CA ALA A 134 22.84 24.08 -15.18
C ALA A 134 22.42 25.24 -14.26
N VAL A 135 22.69 25.13 -12.96
CA VAL A 135 22.47 26.18 -11.95
C VAL A 135 23.22 27.46 -12.34
N ILE A 136 24.52 27.36 -12.66
CA ILE A 136 25.32 28.52 -13.09
C ILE A 136 24.75 29.17 -14.35
N THR A 137 24.40 28.35 -15.34
CA THR A 137 23.90 28.82 -16.63
C THR A 137 22.58 29.57 -16.48
N ILE A 138 21.64 29.06 -15.68
CA ILE A 138 20.37 29.75 -15.41
C ILE A 138 20.61 31.02 -14.59
N GLY A 139 21.54 30.97 -13.63
CA GLY A 139 21.98 32.12 -12.88
C GLY A 139 22.43 33.29 -13.76
N SER A 140 23.08 33.01 -14.90
CA SER A 140 23.58 34.04 -15.81
C SER A 140 22.63 34.41 -16.97
N SER A 141 21.82 33.47 -17.47
CA SER A 141 21.09 33.64 -18.74
C SER A 141 19.56 33.55 -18.66
N ARG A 142 18.98 33.48 -17.44
CA ARG A 142 17.52 33.39 -17.14
C ARG A 142 16.84 32.15 -17.73
N VAL A 143 16.82 32.01 -19.06
CA VAL A 143 16.26 30.87 -19.80
C VAL A 143 17.30 30.38 -20.81
N SER A 144 17.66 29.11 -20.75
CA SER A 144 18.68 28.53 -21.63
C SER A 144 18.38 27.07 -21.97
N ASN A 145 18.27 26.78 -23.27
CA ASN A 145 18.16 25.41 -23.80
C ASN A 145 19.36 24.54 -23.39
N VAL A 146 20.53 25.15 -23.21
CA VAL A 146 21.73 24.45 -22.73
C VAL A 146 21.53 24.00 -21.29
N ALA A 147 21.01 24.88 -20.42
CA ALA A 147 20.75 24.52 -19.03
C ALA A 147 19.69 23.40 -18.93
N GLU A 148 18.64 23.46 -19.75
CA GLU A 148 17.64 22.40 -19.79
C GLU A 148 18.21 21.06 -20.28
N TYR A 149 19.08 21.07 -21.28
CA TYR A 149 19.81 19.87 -21.71
C TYR A 149 20.66 19.27 -20.58
N LEU A 150 21.39 20.12 -19.84
CA LEU A 150 22.21 19.68 -18.70
C LEU A 150 21.36 19.06 -17.58
N ILE A 151 20.21 19.65 -17.25
CA ILE A 151 19.26 19.11 -16.26
C ILE A 151 18.74 17.75 -16.72
N ASN A 152 18.25 17.66 -17.96
CA ASN A 152 17.68 16.44 -18.50
C ASN A 152 18.72 15.31 -18.55
N PHE A 153 19.96 15.62 -18.97
CA PHE A 153 21.03 14.64 -19.02
C PHE A 153 21.43 14.17 -17.61
N GLY A 154 21.53 15.08 -16.64
CA GLY A 154 21.75 14.72 -15.23
C GLY A 154 20.70 13.75 -14.69
N ASN A 155 19.41 14.04 -14.91
CA ASN A 155 18.31 13.15 -14.53
C ASN A 155 18.38 11.77 -15.19
N ILE A 156 18.75 11.69 -16.47
CA ILE A 156 18.95 10.42 -17.18
C ILE A 156 20.07 9.61 -16.53
N LEU A 157 21.19 10.25 -16.16
CA LEU A 157 22.28 9.56 -15.45
C LEU A 157 21.82 9.03 -14.09
N SER A 158 21.05 9.80 -13.33
CA SER A 158 20.47 9.34 -12.05
C SER A 158 19.53 8.16 -12.24
N MET A 159 18.68 8.17 -13.27
CA MET A 159 17.80 7.04 -13.61
C MET A 159 18.60 5.79 -13.98
N ILE A 160 19.65 5.92 -14.78
CA ILE A 160 20.54 4.80 -15.14
C ILE A 160 21.19 4.21 -13.88
N LEU A 161 21.66 5.04 -12.96
CA LEU A 161 22.28 4.60 -11.71
C LEU A 161 21.30 3.88 -10.77
N LEU A 162 20.08 4.40 -10.62
CA LEU A 162 19.01 3.74 -9.88
C LEU A 162 18.61 2.41 -10.54
N ALA A 163 18.49 2.38 -11.88
CA ALA A 163 18.18 1.17 -12.64
C ALA A 163 19.30 0.11 -12.54
N ALA A 164 20.56 0.53 -12.51
CA ALA A 164 21.69 -0.36 -12.28
C ALA A 164 21.60 -1.01 -10.89
N ASN A 165 21.37 -0.22 -9.84
CA ASN A 165 21.15 -0.74 -8.48
C ASN A 165 19.93 -1.68 -8.42
N ALA A 166 18.82 -1.31 -9.05
CA ALA A 166 17.62 -2.12 -9.15
C ALA A 166 17.89 -3.49 -9.80
N THR A 167 18.62 -3.49 -10.92
CA THR A 167 19.02 -4.72 -11.63
C THR A 167 19.88 -5.61 -10.74
N LEU A 168 20.80 -4.99 -10.00
CA LEU A 168 21.73 -5.67 -9.11
C LEU A 168 20.99 -6.38 -7.96
N PHE A 169 20.11 -5.67 -7.25
CA PHE A 169 19.30 -6.28 -6.18
C PHE A 169 18.29 -7.29 -6.71
N SER A 170 17.74 -7.08 -7.91
CA SER A 170 16.86 -8.04 -8.56
C SER A 170 17.61 -9.32 -8.95
N TRP A 171 18.86 -9.22 -9.40
CA TRP A 171 19.71 -10.37 -9.67
C TRP A 171 20.06 -11.12 -8.37
N ILE A 172 20.41 -10.42 -7.30
CA ILE A 172 20.59 -11.04 -5.97
C ILE A 172 19.30 -11.74 -5.51
N ALA A 173 18.13 -11.15 -5.78
CA ALA A 173 16.85 -11.76 -5.46
C ALA A 173 16.60 -13.05 -6.28
N TYR A 174 16.97 -13.05 -7.56
CA TYR A 174 16.91 -14.24 -8.42
C TYR A 174 17.76 -15.38 -7.87
N ASP A 175 19.00 -15.09 -7.46
CA ASP A 175 19.93 -16.11 -6.94
C ASP A 175 19.54 -16.60 -5.54
N THR A 176 19.21 -15.67 -4.63
CA THR A 176 18.95 -16.01 -3.22
C THR A 176 17.52 -16.48 -2.96
N LYS A 177 16.58 -16.16 -3.85
CA LYS A 177 15.13 -16.39 -3.70
C LYS A 177 14.55 -15.82 -2.39
N ARG A 178 15.19 -14.80 -1.81
CA ARG A 178 14.78 -14.15 -0.55
C ARG A 178 13.89 -12.94 -0.80
N SER A 179 12.85 -12.79 0.03
CA SER A 179 11.95 -11.64 0.01
C SER A 179 12.65 -10.31 0.30
N THR A 180 13.68 -10.32 1.15
CA THR A 180 14.46 -9.12 1.51
C THR A 180 15.12 -8.51 0.28
N SER A 181 15.82 -9.31 -0.52
CA SER A 181 16.49 -8.84 -1.74
C SER A 181 15.48 -8.35 -2.79
N LEU A 182 14.33 -9.04 -2.93
CA LEU A 182 13.25 -8.61 -3.82
C LEU A 182 12.68 -7.25 -3.38
N ALA A 183 12.45 -7.04 -2.09
CA ALA A 183 11.92 -5.78 -1.57
C ALA A 183 12.87 -4.61 -1.83
N LEU A 184 14.17 -4.82 -1.65
CA LEU A 184 15.20 -3.81 -1.96
C LEU A 184 15.21 -3.50 -3.46
N GLY A 185 15.22 -4.52 -4.33
CA GLY A 185 15.18 -4.33 -5.78
C GLY A 185 13.91 -3.59 -6.23
N TYR A 186 12.75 -3.97 -5.70
CA TYR A 186 11.48 -3.31 -5.98
C TYR A 186 11.50 -1.83 -5.58
N ALA A 187 11.99 -1.48 -4.39
CA ALA A 187 12.06 -0.08 -3.95
C ALA A 187 12.92 0.77 -4.91
N MET A 188 14.04 0.22 -5.41
CA MET A 188 14.89 0.91 -6.39
C MET A 188 14.18 1.06 -7.75
N ILE A 189 13.46 0.03 -8.23
CA ILE A 189 12.68 0.11 -9.48
C ILE A 189 11.67 1.25 -9.39
N VAL A 190 10.92 1.34 -8.29
CA VAL A 190 9.87 2.35 -8.22
C VAL A 190 10.43 3.76 -7.96
N GLN A 191 11.58 3.90 -7.31
CA GLN A 191 12.31 5.18 -7.25
C GLN A 191 12.70 5.68 -8.65
N VAL A 192 13.09 4.80 -9.59
CA VAL A 192 13.34 5.20 -11.00
C VAL A 192 12.08 5.81 -11.62
N LEU A 193 10.92 5.22 -11.35
CA LEU A 193 9.64 5.68 -11.90
C LEU A 193 9.16 6.99 -11.25
N ALA A 194 9.55 7.25 -10.00
CA ALA A 194 9.10 8.39 -9.20
C ALA A 194 9.98 9.65 -9.34
N VAL A 195 10.85 9.72 -10.36
CA VAL A 195 11.69 10.90 -10.62
C VAL A 195 10.80 12.08 -11.04
N PRO A 196 10.86 13.24 -10.35
CA PRO A 196 9.95 14.37 -10.58
C PRO A 196 9.89 14.86 -12.03
N ARG A 197 11.00 14.75 -12.78
CA ARG A 197 11.04 15.17 -14.19
C ARG A 197 10.19 14.28 -15.12
N LEU A 198 9.90 13.04 -14.74
CA LEU A 198 8.98 12.19 -15.50
C LEU A 198 7.53 12.69 -15.38
N PHE A 199 7.19 13.36 -14.27
CA PHE A 199 5.84 13.85 -14.01
C PHE A 199 5.45 15.04 -14.90
N SER A 200 6.41 15.72 -15.53
CA SER A 200 6.11 16.78 -16.50
C SER A 200 5.72 16.26 -17.89
N ILE A 201 5.87 14.96 -18.16
CA ILE A 201 5.67 14.34 -19.49
C ILE A 201 4.55 13.29 -19.45
N ILE A 202 4.22 12.80 -18.26
CA ILE A 202 3.29 11.70 -18.05
C ILE A 202 1.92 12.24 -17.61
N PRO A 203 0.79 11.66 -18.07
CA PRO A 203 -0.56 11.99 -17.59
C PRO A 203 -0.70 11.80 -16.07
N ILE A 204 -1.54 12.64 -15.44
CA ILE A 204 -1.73 12.65 -13.99
C ILE A 204 -2.15 11.29 -13.43
N GLU A 205 -2.97 10.53 -14.15
CA GLU A 205 -3.45 9.21 -13.74
C GLU A 205 -2.29 8.22 -13.57
N ILE A 206 -1.31 8.27 -14.47
CA ILE A 206 -0.13 7.41 -14.41
C ILE A 206 0.79 7.85 -13.26
N ILE A 207 0.90 9.15 -12.98
CA ILE A 207 1.66 9.69 -11.83
C ILE A 207 1.08 9.17 -10.50
N LEU A 208 -0.24 9.14 -10.37
CA LEU A 208 -0.91 8.60 -9.18
C LEU A 208 -0.61 7.11 -9.01
N VAL A 209 -0.66 6.33 -10.09
CA VAL A 209 -0.32 4.90 -10.07
C VAL A 209 1.14 4.68 -9.66
N ILE A 210 2.08 5.45 -10.22
CA ILE A 210 3.50 5.40 -9.85
C ILE A 210 3.68 5.71 -8.36
N SER A 211 2.98 6.71 -7.85
CA SER A 211 3.03 7.13 -6.44
C SER A 211 2.53 6.02 -5.50
N VAL A 212 1.44 5.33 -5.86
CA VAL A 212 0.96 4.15 -5.12
C VAL A 212 2.01 3.04 -5.10
N PHE A 213 2.59 2.69 -6.24
CA PHE A 213 3.67 1.70 -6.29
C PHE A 213 4.90 2.15 -5.49
N ALA A 214 5.23 3.44 -5.48
CA ALA A 214 6.39 3.97 -4.77
C ALA A 214 6.24 3.75 -3.27
N MET A 215 5.05 4.02 -2.74
CA MET A 215 4.72 3.79 -1.33
C MET A 215 4.72 2.32 -0.93
N MET A 216 4.53 1.38 -1.87
CA MET A 216 4.65 -0.06 -1.58
C MET A 216 6.09 -0.46 -1.24
N GLY A 217 7.11 0.20 -1.80
CA GLY A 217 8.51 -0.16 -1.64
C GLY A 217 8.98 -0.19 -0.17
N PRO A 218 8.89 0.91 0.58
CA PRO A 218 9.26 0.95 1.99
C PRO A 218 8.46 -0.04 2.87
N ALA A 219 7.17 -0.25 2.56
CA ALA A 219 6.34 -1.22 3.26
C ALA A 219 6.85 -2.66 3.03
N MET A 220 7.12 -3.02 1.77
CA MET A 220 7.69 -4.33 1.42
C MET A 220 9.04 -4.57 2.11
N ILE A 221 9.91 -3.55 2.17
CA ILE A 221 11.18 -3.65 2.91
C ILE A 221 10.90 -3.96 4.38
N SER A 222 10.03 -3.17 5.02
CA SER A 222 9.70 -3.34 6.44
C SER A 222 9.18 -4.75 6.73
N PHE A 223 8.25 -5.25 5.93
CA PHE A 223 7.71 -6.61 6.10
C PHE A 223 8.75 -7.71 5.84
N ALA A 224 9.53 -7.61 4.75
CA ALA A 224 10.53 -8.61 4.41
C ALA A 224 11.61 -8.74 5.49
N PHE A 225 12.03 -7.63 6.09
CA PHE A 225 13.04 -7.65 7.15
C PHE A 225 12.49 -8.05 8.54
N LEU A 226 11.17 -7.94 8.75
CA LEU A 226 10.50 -8.51 9.93
C LEU A 226 10.33 -10.04 9.81
N ARG A 227 10.27 -10.59 8.58
CA ARG A 227 10.16 -12.02 8.28
C ARG A 227 11.21 -12.46 7.24
N PRO A 228 12.51 -12.41 7.59
CA PRO A 228 13.62 -12.61 6.65
C PRO A 228 13.68 -14.00 6.03
N ASP A 229 13.10 -15.01 6.69
CA ASP A 229 13.08 -16.39 6.20
C ASP A 229 11.99 -16.65 5.15
N GLN A 230 11.12 -15.66 4.90
CA GLN A 230 10.09 -15.75 3.87
C GLN A 230 10.74 -15.74 2.47
N LYS A 231 10.49 -16.80 1.70
CA LYS A 231 10.87 -16.87 0.27
C LYS A 231 10.06 -15.87 -0.55
N ILE A 232 10.54 -15.55 -1.75
CA ILE A 232 9.82 -14.69 -2.71
C ILE A 232 8.36 -15.17 -2.86
N SER A 233 7.42 -14.27 -2.57
CA SER A 233 6.00 -14.55 -2.55
C SER A 233 5.19 -13.33 -2.99
N ALA A 234 4.13 -13.56 -3.76
CA ALA A 234 3.13 -12.54 -4.08
C ALA A 234 2.45 -11.97 -2.82
N GLU A 235 2.54 -12.67 -1.68
CA GLU A 235 2.14 -12.18 -0.36
C GLU A 235 2.83 -10.85 0.00
N LEU A 236 4.10 -10.67 -0.40
CA LEU A 236 4.85 -9.44 -0.12
C LEU A 236 4.23 -8.22 -0.82
N PHE A 237 3.77 -8.39 -2.07
CA PHE A 237 3.05 -7.35 -2.80
C PHE A 237 1.70 -7.05 -2.16
N GLY A 238 0.99 -8.08 -1.68
CA GLY A 238 -0.24 -7.92 -0.92
C GLY A 238 -0.04 -7.07 0.35
N TYR A 239 1.05 -7.30 1.09
CA TYR A 239 1.40 -6.47 2.25
C TYR A 239 1.79 -5.04 1.85
N GLY A 240 2.52 -4.85 0.74
CA GLY A 240 2.81 -3.52 0.19
C GLY A 240 1.53 -2.75 -0.14
N ALA A 241 0.58 -3.39 -0.84
CA ALA A 241 -0.71 -2.79 -1.18
C ALA A 241 -1.56 -2.48 0.04
N SER A 242 -1.51 -3.34 1.08
CA SER A 242 -2.22 -3.11 2.34
C SER A 242 -1.74 -1.87 3.11
N PHE A 243 -0.57 -1.33 2.76
CA PHE A 243 -0.08 -0.06 3.29
C PHE A 243 -0.34 1.10 2.32
N ALA A 244 0.02 0.94 1.04
CA ALA A 244 -0.06 2.02 0.06
C ALA A 244 -1.49 2.49 -0.22
N GLY A 245 -2.47 1.59 -0.30
CA GLY A 245 -3.88 1.94 -0.53
C GLY A 245 -4.47 2.82 0.58
N PRO A 246 -4.42 2.40 1.85
CA PRO A 246 -4.84 3.22 2.98
C PRO A 246 -4.11 4.56 3.08
N LEU A 247 -2.81 4.59 2.80
CA LEU A 247 -2.02 5.82 2.84
C LEU A 247 -2.46 6.82 1.76
N PHE A 248 -2.77 6.33 0.56
CA PHE A 248 -3.30 7.15 -0.52
C PHE A 248 -4.67 7.76 -0.18
N LEU A 249 -5.47 7.07 0.63
CA LEU A 249 -6.71 7.62 1.19
C LEU A 249 -6.44 8.78 2.14
N VAL A 250 -5.48 8.62 3.06
CA VAL A 250 -5.07 9.70 3.96
C VAL A 250 -4.56 10.91 3.16
N ILE A 251 -3.73 10.68 2.15
CA ILE A 251 -3.25 11.73 1.24
C ILE A 251 -4.43 12.46 0.59
N SER A 252 -5.40 11.71 0.07
CA SER A 252 -6.56 12.26 -0.63
C SER A 252 -7.45 13.11 0.29
N LEU A 253 -7.58 12.75 1.57
CA LEU A 253 -8.28 13.57 2.56
C LEU A 253 -7.59 14.92 2.80
N VAL A 254 -6.25 14.93 2.77
CA VAL A 254 -5.47 16.17 2.91
C VAL A 254 -5.62 17.03 1.65
N THR A 255 -5.49 16.44 0.45
CA THR A 255 -5.59 17.18 -0.81
C THR A 255 -6.97 17.81 -1.02
N THR A 256 -8.04 17.09 -0.69
CA THR A 256 -9.42 17.58 -0.87
C THR A 256 -9.85 18.61 0.18
N GLY A 257 -9.04 18.88 1.21
CA GLY A 257 -9.37 19.83 2.27
C GLY A 257 -10.39 19.32 3.29
N VAL A 258 -10.90 18.11 3.10
CA VAL A 258 -11.95 17.49 3.93
C VAL A 258 -11.43 17.12 5.33
N TYR A 259 -10.11 17.11 5.52
CA TYR A 259 -9.48 16.91 6.84
C TYR A 259 -9.87 17.96 7.91
N THR A 260 -10.44 19.10 7.49
CA THR A 260 -10.91 20.16 8.39
C THR A 260 -12.15 19.75 9.20
N ASP A 261 -12.93 18.79 8.72
CA ASP A 261 -13.99 18.13 9.49
C ASP A 261 -13.41 16.95 10.28
N ILE A 262 -13.36 17.09 11.61
CA ILE A 262 -12.84 16.07 12.51
C ILE A 262 -13.58 14.73 12.35
N GLY A 263 -14.89 14.76 12.13
CA GLY A 263 -15.71 13.56 11.96
C GLY A 263 -15.32 12.79 10.70
N ILE A 264 -15.15 13.50 9.59
CA ILE A 264 -14.74 12.89 8.32
C ILE A 264 -13.28 12.41 8.40
N PHE A 265 -12.39 13.20 9.00
CA PHE A 265 -11.00 12.79 9.19
C PHE A 265 -10.88 11.52 10.04
N VAL A 266 -11.56 11.45 11.18
CA VAL A 266 -11.56 10.24 12.04
C VAL A 266 -12.15 9.04 11.29
N THR A 267 -13.26 9.23 10.57
CA THR A 267 -13.87 8.16 9.77
C THR A 267 -12.91 7.67 8.68
N GLY A 268 -12.23 8.59 8.00
CA GLY A 268 -11.22 8.32 6.99
C GLY A 268 -10.03 7.52 7.52
N ILE A 269 -9.46 7.93 8.66
CA ILE A 269 -8.35 7.21 9.32
C ILE A 269 -8.80 5.82 9.79
N MET A 270 -9.97 5.70 10.42
CA MET A 270 -10.48 4.39 10.86
C MET A 270 -10.80 3.47 9.68
N GLY A 271 -11.32 4.02 8.58
CA GLY A 271 -11.54 3.28 7.33
C GLY A 271 -10.22 2.85 6.67
N ALA A 272 -9.18 3.68 6.73
CA ALA A 272 -7.83 3.31 6.29
C ALA A 272 -7.30 2.11 7.11
N PHE A 273 -7.51 2.08 8.42
CA PHE A 273 -7.20 0.90 9.26
C PHE A 273 -8.04 -0.33 8.87
N ALA A 274 -9.33 -0.15 8.58
CA ALA A 274 -10.20 -1.22 8.12
C ALA A 274 -9.69 -1.86 6.81
N ILE A 275 -9.34 -1.04 5.82
CA ILE A 275 -8.75 -1.49 4.54
C ILE A 275 -7.41 -2.19 4.79
N MET A 276 -6.54 -1.63 5.63
CA MET A 276 -5.26 -2.26 5.98
C MET A 276 -5.45 -3.65 6.59
N LEU A 277 -6.40 -3.81 7.51
CA LEU A 277 -6.71 -5.09 8.14
C LEU A 277 -7.31 -6.08 7.13
N ALA A 278 -8.24 -5.64 6.29
CA ALA A 278 -8.85 -6.46 5.25
C ALA A 278 -7.81 -6.94 4.22
N ALA A 279 -7.06 -6.02 3.62
CA ALA A 279 -6.01 -6.32 2.65
C ALA A 279 -4.87 -7.18 3.28
N GLY A 280 -4.46 -6.86 4.50
CA GLY A 280 -3.48 -7.66 5.24
C GLY A 280 -3.96 -9.09 5.52
N THR A 281 -5.26 -9.27 5.80
CA THR A 281 -5.89 -10.59 5.99
C THR A 281 -5.96 -11.35 4.67
N ALA A 282 -6.23 -10.67 3.56
CA ALA A 282 -6.21 -11.27 2.22
C ALA A 282 -4.78 -11.73 1.85
N ALA A 283 -3.76 -10.92 2.10
CA ALA A 283 -2.36 -11.29 1.87
C ALA A 283 -1.93 -12.49 2.73
N TYR A 284 -2.30 -12.49 4.02
CA TYR A 284 -2.01 -13.58 4.93
C TYR A 284 -2.69 -14.91 4.53
N THR A 285 -3.96 -14.85 4.12
CA THR A 285 -4.70 -16.03 3.66
C THR A 285 -4.18 -16.53 2.32
N PHE A 286 -3.75 -15.65 1.41
CA PHE A 286 -3.02 -16.04 0.20
C PHE A 286 -1.74 -16.82 0.53
N GLY A 287 -0.92 -16.31 1.45
CA GLY A 287 0.31 -16.97 1.90
C GLY A 287 0.04 -18.40 2.40
N ARG A 288 -0.94 -18.56 3.28
CA ARG A 288 -1.36 -19.88 3.78
C ARG A 288 -1.98 -20.79 2.72
N TRP A 289 -2.75 -20.24 1.79
CA TRP A 289 -3.31 -21.03 0.69
C TRP A 289 -2.21 -21.57 -0.22
N ARG A 290 -1.16 -20.78 -0.48
CA ARG A 290 -0.03 -21.23 -1.28
C ARG A 290 0.63 -22.48 -0.70
N GLU A 291 0.74 -22.56 0.62
CA GLU A 291 1.33 -23.69 1.34
C GLU A 291 0.38 -24.89 1.45
N THR A 292 -0.87 -24.63 1.82
CA THR A 292 -1.85 -25.70 2.15
C THR A 292 -2.67 -26.18 0.96
N LYS A 293 -2.78 -25.36 -0.10
CA LYS A 293 -3.66 -25.53 -1.26
C LYS A 293 -5.13 -25.80 -0.90
N GLN A 294 -5.54 -25.43 0.31
CA GLN A 294 -6.91 -25.62 0.80
C GLN A 294 -7.85 -24.56 0.23
N LEU A 295 -8.91 -25.01 -0.44
CA LEU A 295 -9.92 -24.14 -1.05
C LEU A 295 -10.55 -23.12 -0.07
N PRO A 296 -10.90 -23.46 1.19
CA PRO A 296 -11.45 -22.49 2.13
C PRO A 296 -10.53 -21.29 2.38
N THR A 297 -9.22 -21.53 2.41
CA THR A 297 -8.22 -20.48 2.60
C THR A 297 -8.13 -19.55 1.38
N ALA A 298 -8.26 -20.09 0.16
CA ALA A 298 -8.36 -19.29 -1.05
C ALA A 298 -9.64 -18.43 -1.07
N MET A 299 -10.76 -18.99 -0.60
CA MET A 299 -12.01 -18.25 -0.55
C MET A 299 -11.95 -17.10 0.45
N LEU A 300 -11.32 -17.29 1.61
CA LEU A 300 -11.07 -16.20 2.56
C LEU A 300 -10.23 -15.09 1.92
N MET A 301 -9.20 -15.43 1.15
CA MET A 301 -8.42 -14.43 0.41
C MET A 301 -9.31 -13.59 -0.51
N ILE A 302 -10.15 -14.24 -1.34
CA ILE A 302 -11.04 -13.54 -2.27
C ILE A 302 -12.00 -12.63 -1.50
N ILE A 303 -12.62 -13.14 -0.45
CA ILE A 303 -13.56 -12.41 0.41
C ILE A 303 -12.92 -11.12 0.96
N PHE A 304 -11.74 -11.23 1.59
CA PHE A 304 -11.08 -10.07 2.21
C PHE A 304 -10.50 -9.10 1.18
N ALA A 305 -10.07 -9.59 0.02
CA ALA A 305 -9.68 -8.74 -1.10
C ALA A 305 -10.87 -7.94 -1.64
N SER A 306 -12.03 -8.58 -1.79
CA SER A 306 -13.28 -7.92 -2.20
C SER A 306 -13.74 -6.88 -1.18
N PHE A 307 -13.71 -7.20 0.12
CA PHE A 307 -14.00 -6.21 1.16
C PHE A 307 -13.04 -5.02 1.13
N ALA A 308 -11.72 -5.26 0.99
CA ALA A 308 -10.74 -4.19 0.92
C ALA A 308 -10.95 -3.29 -0.30
N ALA A 309 -11.21 -3.88 -1.47
CA ALA A 309 -11.49 -3.14 -2.70
C ALA A 309 -12.80 -2.33 -2.60
N GLY A 310 -13.87 -2.94 -2.08
CA GLY A 310 -15.16 -2.27 -1.87
C GLY A 310 -15.04 -1.07 -0.95
N GLN A 311 -14.42 -1.25 0.22
CA GLN A 311 -14.18 -0.16 1.17
C GLN A 311 -13.32 0.94 0.56
N MET A 312 -12.21 0.59 -0.09
CA MET A 312 -11.28 1.57 -0.66
C MET A 312 -11.92 2.41 -1.78
N ILE A 313 -12.56 1.75 -2.76
CA ILE A 313 -13.21 2.45 -3.88
C ILE A 313 -14.44 3.21 -3.40
N GLY A 314 -15.22 2.65 -2.47
CA GLY A 314 -16.33 3.34 -1.84
C GLY A 314 -15.89 4.65 -1.17
N MET A 315 -14.82 4.61 -0.37
CA MET A 315 -14.29 5.81 0.30
C MET A 315 -13.73 6.83 -0.70
N PHE A 316 -13.01 6.40 -1.73
CA PHE A 316 -12.51 7.31 -2.77
C PHE A 316 -13.65 8.05 -3.50
N GLY A 317 -14.77 7.38 -3.78
CA GLY A 317 -15.96 8.02 -4.35
C GLY A 317 -16.63 9.01 -3.39
N ASN A 318 -16.62 8.73 -2.09
CA ASN A 318 -17.22 9.62 -1.07
C ASN A 318 -16.31 10.80 -0.67
N ILE A 319 -15.01 10.74 -0.98
CA ILE A 319 -14.05 11.86 -0.82
C ILE A 319 -14.00 12.72 -2.09
N GLY A 320 -14.59 12.28 -3.20
CA GLY A 320 -14.68 13.05 -4.44
C GLY A 320 -13.53 12.83 -5.42
N LEU A 321 -12.79 11.71 -5.33
CA LEU A 321 -11.80 11.33 -6.35
C LEU A 321 -12.47 10.84 -7.65
N PHE A 322 -13.68 10.30 -7.55
CA PHE A 322 -14.57 9.99 -8.67
C PHE A 322 -16.02 10.10 -8.18
N THR A 323 -17.00 9.89 -9.06
CA THR A 323 -18.41 10.10 -8.69
C THR A 323 -18.82 9.20 -7.52
N THR A 324 -19.48 9.78 -6.52
CA THR A 324 -19.92 9.09 -5.31
C THR A 324 -20.81 7.90 -5.63
N VAL A 325 -21.71 8.07 -6.62
CA VAL A 325 -22.60 7.01 -7.11
C VAL A 325 -21.77 5.80 -7.58
N THR A 326 -20.79 6.00 -8.46
CA THR A 326 -19.93 4.90 -8.94
C THR A 326 -19.19 4.20 -7.80
N GLY A 327 -18.67 4.95 -6.82
CA GLY A 327 -17.99 4.38 -5.66
C GLY A 327 -18.90 3.53 -4.78
N VAL A 328 -20.11 4.01 -4.49
CA VAL A 328 -21.07 3.29 -3.63
C VAL A 328 -21.61 2.04 -4.32
N TYR A 329 -21.86 2.08 -5.64
CA TYR A 329 -22.21 0.86 -6.40
C TYR A 329 -21.08 -0.16 -6.39
N PHE A 330 -19.83 0.26 -6.55
CA PHE A 330 -18.69 -0.65 -6.49
C PHE A 330 -18.57 -1.29 -5.10
N ASP A 331 -18.70 -0.50 -4.03
CA ASP A 331 -18.69 -1.03 -2.66
C ASP A 331 -19.84 -2.02 -2.44
N LEU A 332 -21.05 -1.69 -2.88
CA LEU A 332 -22.19 -2.61 -2.82
C LEU A 332 -21.83 -3.95 -3.47
N VAL A 333 -21.38 -3.94 -4.72
CA VAL A 333 -21.07 -5.16 -5.49
C VAL A 333 -19.94 -5.95 -4.82
N ALA A 334 -18.85 -5.30 -4.44
CA ALA A 334 -17.69 -5.98 -3.88
C ALA A 334 -17.97 -6.56 -2.48
N SER A 335 -18.63 -5.78 -1.61
CA SER A 335 -18.93 -6.17 -0.24
C SER A 335 -20.06 -7.20 -0.16
N SER A 336 -21.11 -7.08 -1.00
CA SER A 336 -22.15 -8.12 -1.10
C SER A 336 -21.60 -9.41 -1.70
N PHE A 337 -20.76 -9.36 -2.73
CA PHE A 337 -20.08 -10.53 -3.28
C PHE A 337 -19.29 -11.26 -2.20
N ALA A 338 -18.49 -10.55 -1.40
CA ALA A 338 -17.72 -11.15 -0.31
C ALA A 338 -18.61 -11.90 0.70
N LEU A 339 -19.76 -11.33 1.07
CA LEU A 339 -20.72 -11.97 1.98
C LEU A 339 -21.41 -13.20 1.35
N ILE A 340 -21.70 -13.16 0.05
CA ILE A 340 -22.28 -14.31 -0.66
C ILE A 340 -21.27 -15.45 -0.79
N VAL A 341 -20.00 -15.15 -1.10
CA VAL A 341 -18.94 -16.16 -1.09
C VAL A 341 -18.78 -16.75 0.32
N PHE A 342 -18.84 -15.92 1.37
CA PHE A 342 -18.85 -16.40 2.75
C PHE A 342 -19.99 -17.38 3.02
N THR A 343 -21.18 -17.05 2.52
CA THR A 343 -22.39 -17.87 2.67
C THR A 343 -22.23 -19.20 1.94
N ALA A 344 -21.79 -19.18 0.69
CA ALA A 344 -21.52 -20.38 -0.09
C ALA A 344 -20.47 -21.29 0.58
N VAL A 345 -19.38 -20.70 1.10
CA VAL A 345 -18.34 -21.42 1.85
C VAL A 345 -18.91 -22.04 3.12
N ALA A 346 -19.78 -21.33 3.84
CA ALA A 346 -20.43 -21.87 5.04
C ALA A 346 -21.30 -23.09 4.69
N PHE A 347 -22.10 -23.05 3.62
CA PHE A 347 -22.87 -24.20 3.13
C PHE A 347 -21.99 -25.40 2.77
N LEU A 348 -20.90 -25.16 2.04
CA LEU A 348 -19.92 -26.20 1.71
C LEU A 348 -19.31 -26.82 2.97
N ALA A 349 -18.97 -26.00 3.96
CA ALA A 349 -18.40 -26.44 5.23
C ALA A 349 -19.38 -27.27 6.07
N ALA A 350 -20.69 -27.03 5.97
CA ALA A 350 -21.71 -27.87 6.62
C ALA A 350 -22.11 -29.11 5.81
N GLY A 351 -21.51 -29.34 4.63
CA GLY A 351 -21.75 -30.52 3.81
C GLY A 351 -22.87 -30.37 2.76
N TYR A 352 -23.48 -29.19 2.64
CA TYR A 352 -24.56 -28.93 1.68
C TYR A 352 -24.01 -28.52 0.31
N ARG A 353 -23.39 -29.47 -0.40
CA ARG A 353 -22.67 -29.19 -1.66
C ARG A 353 -23.55 -28.62 -2.77
N THR A 354 -24.75 -29.16 -2.97
CA THR A 354 -25.72 -28.70 -3.98
C THR A 354 -26.39 -27.39 -3.60
N ALA A 355 -26.63 -27.15 -2.31
CA ALA A 355 -27.27 -25.90 -1.85
C ALA A 355 -26.30 -24.71 -1.83
N ALA A 356 -24.98 -24.94 -1.87
CA ALA A 356 -23.99 -23.87 -1.86
C ALA A 356 -24.03 -22.96 -3.10
N SER A 357 -24.65 -23.39 -4.20
CA SER A 357 -24.86 -22.55 -5.39
C SER A 357 -26.07 -21.60 -5.26
N ILE A 358 -27.03 -21.92 -4.38
CA ILE A 358 -28.27 -21.13 -4.22
C ILE A 358 -27.98 -19.66 -3.89
N PRO A 359 -27.08 -19.32 -2.93
CA PRO A 359 -26.76 -17.92 -2.66
C PRO A 359 -26.25 -17.17 -3.89
N VAL A 360 -25.45 -17.82 -4.74
CA VAL A 360 -24.88 -17.21 -5.95
C VAL A 360 -25.95 -17.04 -7.03
N ILE A 361 -26.79 -18.05 -7.25
CA ILE A 361 -27.87 -18.04 -8.24
C ILE A 361 -28.87 -16.91 -7.95
N ILE A 362 -29.13 -16.63 -6.67
CA ILE A 362 -30.01 -15.54 -6.25
C ILE A 362 -29.29 -14.19 -6.33
N TYR A 363 -28.03 -14.13 -5.89
CA TYR A 363 -27.26 -12.89 -5.83
C TYR A 363 -27.01 -12.26 -7.20
N VAL A 364 -26.50 -13.03 -8.17
CA VAL A 364 -26.07 -12.52 -9.47
C VAL A 364 -27.19 -11.75 -10.21
N PRO A 365 -28.40 -12.29 -10.40
CA PRO A 365 -29.47 -11.54 -11.06
C PRO A 365 -29.91 -10.32 -10.25
N THR A 366 -29.95 -10.44 -8.91
CA THR A 366 -30.34 -9.33 -8.03
C THR A 366 -29.38 -8.14 -8.15
N ILE A 367 -28.07 -8.40 -8.07
CA ILE A 367 -27.08 -7.32 -8.15
C ILE A 367 -27.01 -6.71 -9.55
N LEU A 368 -27.19 -7.51 -10.62
CA LEU A 368 -27.24 -7.00 -11.98
C LEU A 368 -28.43 -6.05 -12.19
N LEU A 369 -29.61 -6.40 -11.69
CA LEU A 369 -30.80 -5.53 -11.75
C LEU A 369 -30.58 -4.23 -10.97
N MET A 370 -29.98 -4.30 -9.78
CA MET A 370 -29.63 -3.09 -9.02
C MET A 370 -28.62 -2.21 -9.76
N VAL A 371 -27.57 -2.79 -10.36
CA VAL A 371 -26.55 -2.04 -11.11
C VAL A 371 -27.11 -1.41 -12.39
N GLN A 372 -28.12 -2.02 -13.02
CA GLN A 372 -28.80 -1.44 -14.20
C GLN A 372 -29.55 -0.14 -13.89
N SER A 373 -29.86 0.13 -12.62
CA SER A 373 -30.46 1.40 -12.18
C SER A 373 -29.45 2.56 -12.15
N TYR A 374 -28.15 2.30 -12.33
CA TYR A 374 -27.15 3.37 -12.43
C TYR A 374 -27.52 4.35 -13.57
N PRO A 375 -27.53 5.67 -13.32
CA PRO A 375 -26.86 6.38 -12.23
C PRO A 375 -27.74 6.75 -11.01
N ASP A 376 -28.92 6.16 -10.83
CA ASP A 376 -29.76 6.44 -9.67
C ASP A 376 -29.05 6.02 -8.36
N PRO A 377 -29.31 6.69 -7.22
CA PRO A 377 -28.73 6.30 -5.95
C PRO A 377 -29.03 4.84 -5.57
N VAL A 378 -28.09 4.20 -4.87
CA VAL A 378 -28.23 2.80 -4.44
C VAL A 378 -29.46 2.58 -3.54
N SER A 379 -29.84 3.58 -2.77
CA SER A 379 -31.08 3.61 -1.96
C SER A 379 -32.31 3.36 -2.83
N VAL A 380 -32.43 4.06 -3.96
CA VAL A 380 -33.52 3.97 -4.94
C VAL A 380 -33.48 2.61 -5.66
N ALA A 381 -32.30 2.19 -6.10
CA ALA A 381 -32.12 0.88 -6.74
C ALA A 381 -32.53 -0.27 -5.80
N PHE A 382 -32.21 -0.17 -4.51
CA PHE A 382 -32.63 -1.14 -3.51
C PHE A 382 -34.14 -1.14 -3.30
N LEU A 383 -34.77 0.03 -3.19
CA LEU A 383 -36.22 0.14 -3.02
C LEU A 383 -37.00 -0.41 -4.23
N ASN A 384 -36.51 -0.16 -5.45
CA ASN A 384 -37.12 -0.70 -6.68
C ASN A 384 -37.11 -2.23 -6.73
N TYR A 385 -36.08 -2.86 -6.15
CA TYR A 385 -35.91 -4.32 -6.12
C TYR A 385 -35.91 -4.89 -4.70
N TRP A 386 -36.65 -4.28 -3.76
CA TRP A 386 -36.55 -4.58 -2.33
C TRP A 386 -36.85 -6.05 -1.99
N TYR A 387 -37.72 -6.71 -2.77
CA TYR A 387 -38.11 -8.10 -2.59
C TYR A 387 -36.95 -9.07 -2.90
N LEU A 388 -36.09 -8.74 -3.87
CA LEU A 388 -34.85 -9.49 -4.16
C LEU A 388 -33.72 -9.05 -3.23
N GLY A 389 -33.57 -7.73 -3.03
CA GLY A 389 -32.55 -7.15 -2.16
C GLY A 389 -32.65 -7.64 -0.71
N GLY A 390 -33.86 -7.67 -0.16
CA GLY A 390 -34.14 -8.19 1.18
C GLY A 390 -33.81 -9.68 1.30
N LEU A 391 -34.06 -10.48 0.25
CA LEU A 391 -33.72 -11.90 0.22
C LEU A 391 -32.19 -12.09 0.22
N VAL A 392 -31.46 -11.30 -0.56
CA VAL A 392 -29.98 -11.29 -0.54
C VAL A 392 -29.45 -10.87 0.82
N MET A 393 -30.05 -9.87 1.47
CA MET A 393 -29.69 -9.47 2.83
C MET A 393 -29.87 -10.59 3.85
N LEU A 394 -30.97 -11.34 3.78
CA LEU A 394 -31.19 -12.50 4.66
C LEU A 394 -30.10 -13.57 4.47
N LEU A 395 -29.64 -13.78 3.25
CA LEU A 395 -28.55 -14.72 2.97
C LEU A 395 -27.24 -14.32 3.67
N PHE A 396 -26.96 -13.02 3.85
CA PHE A 396 -25.75 -12.57 4.55
C PHE A 396 -25.69 -13.02 6.02
N PHE A 397 -26.84 -13.18 6.68
CA PHE A 397 -26.90 -13.64 8.08
C PHE A 397 -26.73 -15.15 8.23
N LEU A 398 -26.89 -15.91 7.16
CA LEU A 398 -26.78 -17.37 7.19
C LEU A 398 -25.39 -17.87 7.65
N PRO A 399 -24.24 -17.36 7.16
CA PRO A 399 -22.93 -17.74 7.68
C PRO A 399 -22.76 -17.38 9.17
N VAL A 400 -23.36 -16.28 9.66
CA VAL A 400 -23.34 -15.93 11.09
C VAL A 400 -23.97 -17.04 11.94
N ILE A 401 -25.14 -17.54 11.51
CA ILE A 401 -25.84 -18.63 12.18
C ILE A 401 -24.98 -19.90 12.17
N MET A 402 -24.44 -20.27 11.01
CA MET A 402 -23.64 -21.48 10.85
C MET A 402 -22.37 -21.47 11.70
N PHE A 403 -21.62 -20.36 11.70
CA PHE A 403 -20.44 -20.22 12.55
C PHE A 403 -20.79 -20.23 14.04
N SER A 404 -21.93 -19.65 14.43
CA SER A 404 -22.43 -19.68 15.81
C SER A 404 -22.79 -21.11 16.27
N ILE A 405 -23.41 -21.92 15.40
CA ILE A 405 -23.69 -23.34 15.67
C ILE A 405 -22.37 -24.11 15.80
N THR A 406 -21.42 -23.91 14.88
CA THR A 406 -20.11 -24.56 14.90
C THR A 406 -19.34 -24.24 16.18
N TRP A 407 -19.36 -22.96 16.62
CA TRP A 407 -18.80 -22.57 17.90
C TRP A 407 -19.43 -23.32 19.08
N ARG A 408 -20.77 -23.39 19.15
CA ARG A 408 -21.47 -24.10 20.24
C ARG A 408 -21.08 -25.58 20.28
N ARG A 409 -20.95 -26.23 19.12
CA ARG A 409 -20.51 -27.63 19.01
C ARG A 409 -19.07 -27.81 19.49
N MET A 410 -18.14 -26.98 19.00
CA MET A 410 -16.73 -26.99 19.41
C MET A 410 -16.55 -26.69 20.91
N LYS A 411 -17.35 -25.77 21.46
CA LYS A 411 -17.35 -25.45 22.89
C LYS A 411 -17.76 -26.65 23.74
N ARG A 412 -18.83 -27.35 23.35
CA ARG A 412 -19.31 -28.57 24.04
C ARG A 412 -18.30 -29.71 23.95
N ALA A 413 -17.65 -29.87 22.80
CA ALA A 413 -16.64 -30.90 22.58
C ALA A 413 -15.26 -30.57 23.19
N GLY A 414 -15.08 -29.38 23.78
CA GLY A 414 -13.80 -28.98 24.37
C GLY A 414 -12.67 -28.81 23.36
N THR A 415 -12.96 -28.71 22.06
CA THR A 415 -11.93 -28.68 21.02
C THR A 415 -11.11 -27.39 21.06
N PRO A 416 -9.78 -27.46 20.82
CA PRO A 416 -8.95 -26.26 20.61
C PRO A 416 -9.41 -25.51 19.34
N GLY A 417 -9.17 -24.20 19.26
CA GLY A 417 -9.63 -23.39 18.13
C GLY A 417 -11.10 -22.96 18.19
N ARG A 418 -11.82 -23.29 19.27
CA ARG A 418 -13.26 -23.03 19.42
C ARG A 418 -13.63 -21.55 19.34
N SER A 419 -12.75 -20.60 19.69
CA SER A 419 -13.12 -19.17 19.63
C SER A 419 -13.12 -18.61 18.20
N ARG A 420 -12.51 -19.30 17.23
CA ARG A 420 -12.40 -18.81 15.85
C ARG A 420 -13.76 -18.73 15.15
N PRO A 421 -14.62 -19.77 15.14
CA PRO A 421 -15.96 -19.64 14.56
C PRO A 421 -16.79 -18.54 15.23
N LEU A 422 -16.66 -18.35 16.55
CA LEU A 422 -17.33 -17.25 17.25
C LEU A 422 -16.85 -15.89 16.73
N GLY A 423 -15.53 -15.69 16.62
CA GLY A 423 -14.96 -14.47 16.06
C GLY A 423 -15.42 -14.20 14.63
N MET A 424 -15.48 -15.23 13.77
CA MET A 424 -16.00 -15.09 12.41
C MET A 424 -17.49 -14.67 12.40
N ALA A 425 -18.31 -15.26 13.27
CA ALA A 425 -19.72 -14.91 13.39
C ALA A 425 -19.92 -13.46 13.87
N ILE A 426 -19.20 -13.05 14.92
CA ILE A 426 -19.27 -11.68 15.47
C ILE A 426 -18.76 -10.67 14.44
N GLY A 427 -17.63 -10.94 13.79
CA GLY A 427 -17.09 -10.08 12.75
C GLY A 427 -18.08 -9.87 11.61
N LEU A 428 -18.68 -10.95 11.10
CA LEU A 428 -19.71 -10.88 10.05
C LEU A 428 -20.94 -10.10 10.51
N LEU A 429 -21.44 -10.39 11.71
CA LEU A 429 -22.61 -9.71 12.26
C LEU A 429 -22.36 -8.21 12.39
N LEU A 430 -21.22 -7.81 12.95
CA LEU A 430 -20.84 -6.41 13.06
C LEU A 430 -20.70 -5.76 11.68
N TYR A 431 -20.08 -6.43 10.71
CA TYR A 431 -19.93 -5.89 9.36
C TYR A 431 -21.29 -5.64 8.72
N ILE A 432 -22.19 -6.62 8.76
CA ILE A 432 -23.51 -6.54 8.15
C ILE A 432 -24.34 -5.44 8.81
N LEU A 433 -24.38 -5.39 10.15
CA LEU A 433 -25.18 -4.42 10.89
C LEU A 433 -24.66 -2.99 10.78
N ILE A 434 -23.36 -2.79 10.59
CA ILE A 434 -22.77 -1.47 10.44
C ILE A 434 -22.84 -1.03 8.98
N ARG A 435 -22.27 -1.82 8.06
CA ARG A 435 -22.01 -1.35 6.69
C ARG A 435 -23.26 -1.29 5.83
N PHE A 436 -24.07 -2.35 5.81
CA PHE A 436 -25.18 -2.43 4.85
C PHE A 436 -26.29 -1.41 5.10
N PRO A 437 -26.74 -1.17 6.34
CA PRO A 437 -27.70 -0.11 6.61
C PRO A 437 -27.17 1.27 6.21
N LEU A 438 -25.92 1.57 6.53
CA LEU A 438 -25.30 2.86 6.21
C LEU A 438 -25.01 3.03 4.72
N LEU A 439 -24.79 1.94 3.98
CA LEU A 439 -24.61 1.97 2.53
C LEU A 439 -25.93 2.29 1.79
N LEU A 440 -27.08 1.92 2.36
CA LEU A 440 -28.40 2.25 1.81
C LEU A 440 -28.87 3.67 2.18
N LEU A 441 -28.22 4.31 3.14
CA LEU A 441 -28.51 5.69 3.54
C LEU A 441 -27.59 6.63 2.76
N GLU A 442 -28.15 7.72 2.24
CA GLU A 442 -27.35 8.73 1.55
C GLU A 442 -26.70 9.66 2.56
N PHE A 443 -25.38 9.76 2.47
CA PHE A 443 -24.58 10.73 3.22
C PHE A 443 -23.92 11.70 2.24
N PRO A 444 -23.86 13.00 2.57
CA PRO A 444 -23.26 14.01 1.69
C PRO A 444 -21.73 13.87 1.56
N PHE A 445 -21.10 13.11 2.46
CA PHE A 445 -19.66 12.85 2.51
C PHE A 445 -19.40 11.41 2.97
N LEU A 446 -18.15 11.12 3.32
CA LEU A 446 -17.69 9.87 3.95
C LEU A 446 -18.62 9.42 5.08
N ASP A 447 -19.40 8.36 4.83
CA ASP A 447 -20.34 7.87 5.83
C ASP A 447 -19.61 7.22 7.02
N PRO A 448 -20.13 7.34 8.25
CA PRO A 448 -19.49 6.79 9.45
C PRO A 448 -19.25 5.27 9.40
N GLY A 449 -19.98 4.55 8.55
CA GLY A 449 -19.89 3.11 8.39
C GLY A 449 -18.51 2.67 7.92
N TYR A 450 -17.86 3.43 7.02
CA TYR A 450 -16.49 3.16 6.59
C TYR A 450 -15.49 3.15 7.75
N GLY A 451 -15.68 4.02 8.75
CA GLY A 451 -14.85 4.05 9.95
C GLY A 451 -15.20 2.93 10.93
N LEU A 452 -16.49 2.75 11.21
CA LEU A 452 -16.98 1.82 12.24
C LEU A 452 -16.69 0.34 11.91
N VAL A 453 -16.61 -0.03 10.63
CA VAL A 453 -16.28 -1.42 10.23
C VAL A 453 -14.88 -1.87 10.64
N VAL A 454 -13.98 -0.95 11.06
CA VAL A 454 -12.67 -1.32 11.60
C VAL A 454 -12.79 -2.34 12.74
N VAL A 455 -13.83 -2.23 13.58
CA VAL A 455 -14.08 -3.16 14.68
C VAL A 455 -14.35 -4.57 14.16
N SER A 456 -15.13 -4.70 13.08
CA SER A 456 -15.39 -5.98 12.44
C SER A 456 -14.10 -6.60 11.88
N PHE A 457 -13.30 -5.82 11.15
CA PHE A 457 -12.04 -6.32 10.58
C PHE A 457 -10.99 -6.68 11.64
N LEU A 458 -10.96 -5.97 12.78
CA LEU A 458 -10.14 -6.36 13.93
C LEU A 458 -10.56 -7.72 14.47
N VAL A 459 -11.86 -7.96 14.65
CA VAL A 459 -12.39 -9.25 15.13
C VAL A 459 -12.07 -10.37 14.12
N PHE A 460 -12.25 -10.12 12.82
CA PHE A 460 -11.87 -11.06 11.77
C PHE A 460 -10.39 -11.41 11.81
N TRP A 461 -9.52 -10.39 11.87
CA TRP A 461 -8.09 -10.58 11.89
C TRP A 461 -7.64 -11.40 13.10
N LEU A 462 -8.15 -11.08 14.30
CA LEU A 462 -7.86 -11.85 15.52
C LEU A 462 -8.35 -13.30 15.42
N SER A 463 -9.51 -13.52 14.79
CA SER A 463 -10.08 -14.85 14.58
C SER A 463 -9.24 -15.70 13.63
N ILE A 464 -8.90 -15.17 12.46
CA ILE A 464 -8.17 -15.87 11.39
C ILE A 464 -6.72 -16.14 11.79
N THR A 465 -6.09 -15.22 12.51
CA THR A 465 -4.73 -15.41 13.04
C THR A 465 -4.71 -16.31 14.28
N GLY A 466 -5.87 -16.66 14.85
CA GLY A 466 -5.99 -17.51 16.04
C GLY A 466 -5.62 -16.82 17.35
N ARG A 467 -5.48 -15.49 17.36
CA ARG A 467 -5.11 -14.69 18.54
C ARG A 467 -6.26 -14.47 19.52
N LEU A 468 -7.49 -14.85 19.15
CA LEU A 468 -8.63 -14.88 20.07
C LEU A 468 -8.51 -15.95 21.16
N GLU A 469 -7.59 -16.90 21.03
CA GLU A 469 -7.30 -17.88 22.08
C GLU A 469 -6.06 -17.44 22.85
N ARG A 470 -6.24 -17.01 24.10
CA ARG A 470 -5.12 -16.86 25.02
C ARG A 470 -4.55 -18.26 25.25
N ASN A 471 -3.28 -18.47 24.88
CA ASN A 471 -2.51 -19.63 25.32
C ASN A 471 -2.55 -19.65 26.86
N LYS A 472 -3.44 -20.44 27.43
CA LYS A 472 -3.18 -21.11 28.71
C LYS A 472 -2.34 -22.33 28.36
N GLN A 473 -1.04 -22.11 28.14
CA GLN A 473 -0.02 -23.10 28.43
C GLN A 473 0.70 -22.62 29.67
#